data_AF-A0A1E4HKB9-F1
#
_entry.id   AF-A0A1E4HKB9-F1
#
_cell.length_a   1.000
_cell.length_b   1.000
_cell.length_c   1.000
_cell.angle_alpha   90.00
_cell.angle_beta   90.00
_cell.angle_gamma   90.00
#
_symmetry.space_group_name_H-M   'P 1'
#
loop_
_entity.id
_entity.type
_entity.pdbx_description
1 polymer ?
#
loop_
_entity_poly.entity_id
_entity_poly.type
_entity_poly.pdbx_seq_one_letter_code
_entity_poly.pdbx_strand_id
1 'polypeptide(L)' 'MKMTLPEFITELGDAEFAHRTSTPIRTVQSWRRRERVPRPSQAQEIIRLFGDRLDFEGIYGSVATEGGSPAEAAHG' A
#
# COMPACT_ATOMS: atom_id res chain seq x y z
N MET A 1 -7.59 12.25 -2.64
CA MET A 1 -6.90 11.13 -1.97
C MET A 1 -6.27 10.27 -3.03
N LYS A 2 -4.98 9.94 -2.90
CA LYS A 2 -4.31 8.95 -3.76
C LYS A 2 -4.66 7.53 -3.27
N MET A 3 -4.47 6.54 -4.13
CA MET A 3 -4.77 5.14 -3.83
C MET A 3 -3.78 4.54 -2.83
N THR A 4 -4.21 3.52 -2.09
CA THR A 4 -3.27 2.75 -1.27
C THR A 4 -2.42 1.81 -2.12
N LEU A 5 -1.25 1.44 -1.62
CA LEU A 5 -0.35 0.52 -2.32
C LEU A 5 -1.02 -0.83 -2.68
N PRO A 6 -1.79 -1.49 -1.79
CA PRO A 6 -2.54 -2.70 -2.13
C PRO A 6 -3.56 -2.52 -3.26
N GLU A 7 -4.32 -1.42 -3.25
CA GLU A 7 -5.31 -1.13 -4.29
C GLU A 7 -4.62 -0.92 -5.63
N PHE A 8 -3.53 -0.15 -5.63
CA PHE A 8 -2.76 0.12 -6.83
C PHE A 8 -2.13 -1.15 -7.41
N ILE A 9 -1.54 -2.02 -6.57
CA ILE A 9 -1.01 -3.32 -7.03
C ILE A 9 -2.14 -4.21 -7.56
N THR A 10 -3.34 -4.17 -6.96
CA THR A 10 -4.50 -4.94 -7.42
C THR A 10 -4.98 -4.48 -8.79
N GLU A 11 -5.01 -3.16 -9.03
CA GLU A 11 -5.41 -2.60 -10.32
C GLU A 11 -4.37 -2.85 -11.42
N LEU A 12 -3.09 -2.64 -11.11
CA LEU A 12 -2.00 -2.80 -12.08
C LEU A 12 -1.66 -4.28 -12.36
N GLY A 13 -1.78 -5.12 -11.33
CA GLY A 13 -1.39 -6.52 -11.33
C GLY A 13 0.00 -6.77 -10.74
N ASP A 14 0.11 -7.87 -9.98
CA ASP A 14 1.33 -8.27 -9.26
C ASP A 14 2.55 -8.38 -10.18
N ALA A 15 2.39 -8.96 -11.37
CA ALA A 15 3.49 -9.20 -12.32
C ALA A 15 3.99 -7.91 -12.98
N GLU A 16 3.07 -7.02 -13.36
CA GLU A 16 3.43 -5.74 -13.99
C GLU A 16 4.11 -4.81 -12.98
N PHE A 17 3.57 -4.72 -11.77
CA PHE A 17 4.19 -3.94 -10.69
C PHE A 17 5.59 -4.46 -10.36
N ALA A 18 5.76 -5.79 -10.26
CA ALA A 18 7.05 -6.44 -10.04
C ALA A 18 8.08 -6.10 -11.13
N HIS A 19 7.67 -6.16 -12.40
CA HIS A 19 8.53 -5.84 -13.54
C HIS A 19 8.99 -4.38 -13.51
N ARG A 20 8.06 -3.44 -13.35
CA ARG A 20 8.36 -1.99 -13.36
C ARG A 20 9.25 -1.55 -12.20
N THR A 21 9.10 -2.18 -11.02
CA THR A 21 9.88 -1.85 -9.83
C THR A 21 11.11 -2.73 -9.63
N SER A 22 11.37 -3.67 -10.54
CA SER A 22 12.40 -4.71 -10.38
C SER A 22 12.33 -5.44 -9.03
N THR A 23 11.13 -5.55 -8.46
CA THR A 23 10.88 -6.18 -7.17
C THR A 23 10.39 -7.60 -7.39
N PRO A 24 10.87 -8.61 -6.63
CA PRO A 24 10.37 -9.98 -6.76
C PRO A 24 8.84 -10.06 -6.58
N ILE A 25 8.16 -10.80 -7.44
CA ILE A 25 6.68 -10.93 -7.41
C ILE A 25 6.15 -11.36 -6.04
N ARG A 26 6.87 -12.23 -5.33
CA ARG A 26 6.54 -12.66 -3.96
C ARG A 26 6.50 -11.49 -2.96
N THR A 27 7.41 -10.53 -3.13
CA THR A 27 7.49 -9.34 -2.28
C THR A 27 6.34 -8.40 -2.58
N VAL A 28 6.01 -8.21 -3.85
CA VAL A 28 4.84 -7.43 -4.29
C VAL A 28 3.55 -8.03 -3.76
N GLN A 29 3.40 -9.37 -3.82
CA GLN A 29 2.27 -10.07 -3.22
C GLN A 29 2.18 -9.87 -1.71
N SER A 30 3.32 -9.88 -1.00
CA SER A 30 3.34 -9.57 0.44
C SER A 30 2.86 -8.13 0.72
N TRP A 31 3.25 -7.17 -0.12
CA TRP A 31 2.81 -5.78 -0.01
C TRP A 31 1.31 -5.62 -0.31
N ARG A 32 0.80 -6.28 -1.35
CA ARG A 32 -0.63 -6.28 -1.68
C ARG A 32 -1.48 -6.85 -0.54
N ARG A 33 -1.00 -7.89 0.13
CA ARG A 33 -1.69 -8.51 1.27
C ARG A 33 -1.48 -7.76 2.59
N ARG A 34 -0.73 -6.65 2.59
CA ARG A 34 -0.31 -5.90 3.78
C ARG A 34 0.47 -6.74 4.81
N GLU A 35 1.04 -7.88 4.41
CA GLU A 35 1.88 -8.73 5.27
C GLU A 35 3.24 -8.04 5.55
N ARG A 36 3.68 -7.19 4.61
CA ARG A 36 4.89 -6.38 4.70
C ARG A 36 4.64 -5.02 4.08
N VAL A 37 5.47 -4.05 4.43
CA VAL A 37 5.54 -2.75 3.76
C VAL A 37 6.88 -2.57 3.05
N PRO A 38 6.95 -1.76 1.99
CA PRO A 38 8.22 -1.42 1.34
C PRO A 38 9.14 -0.66 2.30
N ARG A 39 10.45 -0.88 2.17
CA ARG A 39 11.43 -0.02 2.87
C ARG A 39 11.37 1.41 2.33
N PRO A 40 11.81 2.43 3.09
CA PRO A 40 11.78 3.82 2.64
C PRO A 40 12.41 4.05 1.27
N SER A 41 13.55 3.40 0.97
CA SER A 41 14.19 3.47 -0.34
C SER A 41 13.35 2.85 -1.47
N GLN A 42 12.61 1.77 -1.19
CA GLN A 42 11.70 1.15 -2.15
C GLN A 42 10.45 2.02 -2.36
N ALA A 43 9.93 2.61 -1.29
CA ALA A 43 8.81 3.56 -1.37
C ALA A 43 9.18 4.79 -2.19
N GLN A 44 10.40 5.32 -2.03
CA GLN A 44 10.90 6.41 -2.87
C GLN A 44 10.92 6.02 -4.36
N GLU A 45 11.39 4.82 -4.72
CA GLU A 45 11.39 4.38 -6.12
C GLU A 45 9.96 4.16 -6.65
N ILE A 46 9.06 3.59 -5.83
CA ILE A 46 7.64 3.43 -6.18
C ILE A 46 7.01 4.80 -6.47
N ILE A 47 7.25 5.81 -5.62
CA ILE A 47 6.73 7.17 -5.83
C ILE A 47 7.39 7.82 -7.04
N ARG A 48 8.67 7.57 -7.31
CA ARG A 48 9.34 8.08 -8.51
C ARG A 48 8.70 7.54 -9.80
N LEU A 49 8.27 6.27 -9.79
CA LEU A 49 7.69 5.59 -10.94
C LEU A 49 6.17 5.84 -11.09
N PHE A 50 5.46 6.01 -9.98
CA PHE A 50 3.99 6.05 -9.94
C PHE A 50 3.43 7.27 -9.19
N GLY A 51 4.22 8.32 -9.04
CA GLY A 51 3.95 9.45 -8.15
C GLY A 51 2.65 10.20 -8.40
N ASP A 52 2.05 10.09 -9.58
CA ASP A 52 0.72 10.66 -9.86
C ASP A 52 -0.41 9.89 -9.15
N ARG A 53 -0.17 8.62 -8.81
CA ARG A 53 -1.17 7.66 -8.31
C ARG A 53 -0.89 7.15 -6.90
N LEU A 54 0.38 7.17 -6.48
CA LEU A 54 0.86 6.76 -5.17
C LEU A 54 1.70 7.86 -4.51
N ASP A 55 1.58 7.97 -3.19
CA ASP A 55 2.46 8.77 -2.33
C ASP A 55 2.77 8.01 -1.04
N PHE A 56 3.53 8.63 -0.13
CA PHE A 56 3.90 8.01 1.14
C PHE A 56 2.68 7.69 2.02
N GLU A 57 1.61 8.48 1.93
CA GLU A 57 0.36 8.22 2.65
C GLU A 57 -0.36 7.01 2.05
N GLY A 58 -0.40 6.85 0.74
CA GLY A 58 -0.93 5.63 0.10
C GLY A 58 -0.12 4.37 0.43
N ILE A 59 1.19 4.50 0.66
CA ILE A 59 2.08 3.38 1.00
C ILE A 59 2.01 3.00 2.49
N TYR A 60 1.94 3.99 3.39
CA TYR A 60 2.06 3.78 4.85
C TYR A 60 0.83 4.20 5.66
N GLY A 61 -0.09 4.98 5.11
CA GLY A 61 -1.23 5.55 5.84
C GLY A 61 -2.19 4.51 6.42
N SER A 62 -2.41 3.39 5.74
CA SER A 62 -3.30 2.32 6.23
C SER A 62 -2.68 1.36 7.25
N VAL A 63 -1.41 1.55 7.67
CA VAL A 63 -0.89 0.81 8.84
C VAL A 63 -1.17 1.54 10.16
N ALA A 64 -1.65 2.79 10.10
CA ALA A 64 -2.11 3.53 11.26
C ALA A 64 -3.64 3.49 11.31
N THR A 65 -4.18 2.88 12.36
CA THR A 65 -5.58 3.00 12.81
C THR A 65 -6.60 2.05 12.19
N GLU A 66 -6.51 0.77 12.52
CA GLU A 66 -7.71 -0.04 12.86
C GLU A 66 -7.56 -0.51 14.31
N GLY A 67 -7.53 0.46 15.22
CA GLY A 67 -7.49 0.26 16.67
C GLY A 67 -8.27 1.33 17.44
N GLY A 68 -9.15 2.06 16.74
CA GLY A 68 -9.98 3.11 17.32
C GLY A 68 -11.26 3.23 16.53
N SER A 69 -12.27 2.46 16.92
CA SER A 69 -13.66 2.76 16.57
C SER A 69 -14.26 3.53 17.76
N PRO A 70 -14.58 4.82 17.62
CA PRO A 70 -15.50 5.51 18.51
C PRO A 70 -16.88 5.56 17.83
N ALA A 71 -17.75 4.60 18.14
CA ALA A 71 -19.21 4.71 18.03
C ALA A 71 -19.82 3.52 18.81
N GLU A 72 -20.26 3.70 20.04
CA GLU A 72 -21.61 4.18 20.39
C GLU A 72 -22.72 3.19 19.96
N ALA A 73 -23.25 2.41 20.92
CA ALA A 73 -24.61 1.87 20.89
C ALA A 73 -25.04 1.38 22.29
N ALA A 74 -25.78 2.25 22.98
CA ALA A 74 -27.06 2.01 23.65
C ALA A 74 -27.26 0.86 24.69
N HIS A 75 -27.96 1.26 25.75
CA HIS A 75 -28.80 0.51 26.71
C HIS A 75 -28.16 -0.14 27.94
N GLY A 76 -28.61 0.34 29.11
CA GLY A 76 -28.41 -0.20 30.44
C GLY A 76 -28.75 0.82 31.50
#